data_AF-A0A2V8NFK4-F1
#
_entry.id   AF-A0A2V8NFK4-F1
#
_cell.length_a   1.000
_cell.length_b   1.000
_cell.length_c   1.000
_cell.angle_alpha   90.00
_cell.angle_beta   90.00
_cell.angle_gamma   90.00
#
_symmetry.space_group_name_H-M   'P 1'
#
loop_
_entity.id
_entity.type
_entity.pdbx_description
1 polymer ?
#
loop_
_entity_poly.entity_id
_entity_poly.type
_entity_poly.pdbx_seq_one_letter_code
_entity_poly.pdbx_strand_id
1 'polypeptide(L)' 'MRRSHKRSNVETTFHVIKSKFGDRLRSKTRTAQINEALCKILCHNLCCVIQSVFELGIEPDFWAEGA' A
#
# COMPACT_ATOMS: atom_id res chain seq x y z
N MET A 1 25.74 0.92 -10.42
CA MET A 1 24.71 1.72 -9.70
C MET A 1 23.35 1.66 -10.42
N ARG A 2 22.74 0.47 -10.62
CA ARG A 2 21.42 0.34 -11.29
C ARG A 2 20.56 -0.78 -10.69
N ARG A 3 21.16 -1.85 -10.18
CA ARG A 3 20.46 -2.96 -9.51
C ARG A 3 20.08 -2.65 -8.05
N SER A 4 20.86 -1.82 -7.35
CA SER A 4 20.69 -1.52 -5.91
C SER A 4 19.46 -0.65 -5.58
N HIS A 5 19.00 0.19 -6.52
CA HIS A 5 17.87 1.10 -6.27
C HIS A 5 16.53 0.36 -6.18
N LYS A 6 16.30 -0.65 -7.05
CA LYS A 6 15.03 -1.40 -7.01
C LYS A 6 14.88 -2.19 -5.71
N ARG A 7 15.97 -2.78 -5.21
CA ARG A 7 15.98 -3.47 -3.91
C ARG A 7 15.73 -2.48 -2.76
N SER A 8 16.42 -1.34 -2.77
CA SER A 8 16.22 -0.30 -1.76
C SER A 8 14.78 0.21 -1.75
N ASN A 9 14.17 0.43 -2.91
CA ASN A 9 12.76 0.86 -2.99
C ASN A 9 11.82 -0.15 -2.34
N VAL A 10 12.02 -1.45 -2.59
CA VAL A 10 11.24 -2.52 -1.96
C VAL A 10 11.43 -2.51 -0.44
N GLU A 11 12.68 -2.41 0.03
CA GLU A 11 12.99 -2.38 1.48
C GLU A 11 12.35 -1.15 2.16
N THR A 12 12.41 0.02 1.52
CA THR A 12 11.76 1.24 2.00
C THR A 12 10.24 1.10 2.03
N THR A 13 9.62 0.54 0.99
CA THR A 13 8.17 0.29 0.96
C THR A 13 7.75 -0.64 2.11
N PHE A 14 8.46 -1.75 2.33
CA PHE A 14 8.18 -2.63 3.46
C PHE A 14 8.37 -1.95 4.81
N HIS A 15 9.36 -1.06 4.94
CA HIS A 15 9.54 -0.26 6.14
C HIS A 15 8.33 0.65 6.38
N VAL A 16 7.90 1.42 5.37
CA VAL A 16 6.74 2.32 5.48
C VAL A 16 5.46 1.56 5.84
N ILE A 17 5.20 0.41 5.19
CA ILE A 17 4.03 -0.42 5.50
C ILE A 17 4.04 -0.85 6.97
N LYS A 18 5.17 -1.36 7.47
CA LYS A 18 5.29 -1.82 8.85
C LYS A 18 5.22 -0.67 9.86
N SER A 19 5.81 0.48 9.54
CA SER A 19 5.76 1.67 10.40
C SER A 19 4.34 2.25 10.50
N LYS A 20 3.57 2.23 9.40
CA LYS A 20 2.21 2.82 9.34
C LYS A 20 1.11 1.88 9.83
N PHE A 21 1.18 0.60 9.49
CA PHE A 21 0.11 -0.38 9.74
C PHE A 21 0.51 -1.47 10.75
N GLY A 22 1.72 -1.41 11.29
CA GLY A 22 2.28 -2.45 12.14
C GLY A 22 2.75 -3.68 11.35
N ASP A 23 3.67 -4.44 11.92
CA ASP A 23 4.23 -5.66 11.36
C ASP A 23 3.41 -6.92 11.69
N ARG A 24 2.70 -6.92 12.83
CA ARG A 24 1.95 -8.09 13.33
C ARG A 24 0.79 -8.47 12.40
N LEU A 25 0.63 -9.77 12.18
CA LEU A 25 -0.57 -10.38 11.62
C LEU A 25 -1.37 -11.05 12.74
N ARG A 26 -2.66 -10.73 12.88
CA ARG A 26 -3.49 -11.20 14.01
C ARG A 26 -4.36 -12.41 13.65
N SER A 27 -4.52 -12.67 12.36
CA SER A 27 -5.35 -13.76 11.86
C SER A 27 -4.81 -15.15 12.26
N LYS A 28 -5.71 -16.11 12.50
CA LYS A 28 -5.37 -17.47 12.98
C LYS A 28 -5.08 -18.47 11.86
N THR A 29 -5.69 -18.31 10.69
CA THR A 29 -5.50 -19.21 9.55
C THR A 29 -4.51 -18.63 8.57
N ARG A 30 -3.77 -19.51 7.87
CA ARG A 30 -2.78 -19.09 6.86
C ARG A 30 -3.40 -18.22 5.77
N THR A 31 -4.58 -18.59 5.26
CA THR A 31 -5.31 -17.81 4.25
C THR A 31 -5.65 -16.41 4.75
N ALA A 32 -6.16 -16.30 5.99
CA ALA A 32 -6.50 -15.00 6.55
C ALA A 32 -5.25 -14.14 6.82
N GLN A 33 -4.14 -14.73 7.27
CA GLN A 33 -2.85 -14.03 7.44
C GLN A 33 -2.31 -13.49 6.10
N ILE A 34 -2.40 -14.29 5.03
CA ILE A 34 -2.01 -13.84 3.68
C ILE A 34 -2.90 -12.68 3.24
N ASN A 35 -4.21 -12.79 3.41
CA ASN A 35 -5.15 -11.72 3.05
C ASN A 35 -4.90 -10.44 3.88
N GLU A 36 -4.58 -10.58 5.16
CA GLU A 36 -4.22 -9.45 6.03
C GLU A 36 -2.95 -8.75 5.54
N ALA A 37 -1.92 -9.51 5.16
CA ALA A 37 -0.70 -8.94 4.57
C ALA A 37 -0.96 -8.24 3.23
N LEU A 38 -1.75 -8.86 2.34
CA LEU A 38 -2.13 -8.27 1.05
C LEU A 38 -2.96 -7.00 1.23
N CYS A 39 -3.87 -6.98 2.21
CA CYS A 39 -4.66 -5.80 2.55
C CYS A 39 -3.78 -4.62 2.98
N LYS A 40 -2.73 -4.85 3.79
CA LYS A 40 -1.77 -3.80 4.15
C LYS A 40 -1.04 -3.21 2.93
N ILE A 41 -0.73 -4.04 1.93
CA ILE A 41 -0.14 -3.58 0.66
C ILE A 41 -1.16 -2.72 -0.11
N LEU A 42 -2.42 -3.17 -0.21
CA LEU A 42 -3.49 -2.41 -0.86
C LEU A 42 -3.69 -1.03 -0.19
N CYS A 43 -3.72 -0.99 1.14
CA CYS A 43 -3.84 0.25 1.91
C CYS A 43 -2.66 1.20 1.68
N HIS A 44 -1.43 0.68 1.54
CA HIS A 44 -0.28 1.50 1.19
C HIS A 44 -0.42 2.13 -0.19
N ASN A 45 -0.83 1.35 -1.19
CA ASN A 45 -1.06 1.86 -2.54
C ASN A 45 -2.14 2.96 -2.54
N LEU A 46 -3.22 2.77 -1.77
CA LEU A 46 -4.25 3.79 -1.62
C LEU A 46 -3.71 5.08 -0.99
N CYS A 47 -2.84 4.98 0.03
CA CYS A 47 -2.17 6.17 0.58
C CYS A 47 -1.36 6.91 -0.48
N CYS A 48 -0.62 6.19 -1.33
CA CYS A 48 0.16 6.79 -2.41
C CYS A 48 -0.73 7.49 -3.45
N VAL A 49 -1.84 6.86 -3.86
CA VAL A 49 -2.80 7.48 -4.78
C VAL A 49 -3.37 8.76 -4.19
N ILE A 50 -3.86 8.71 -2.95
CA ILE A 50 -4.40 9.88 -2.25
C ILE A 50 -3.35 10.99 -2.17
N GLN A 51 -2.11 10.66 -1.80
CA GLN A 51 -1.01 11.62 -1.76
C GLN A 51 -0.78 12.25 -3.15
N SER A 52 -0.73 11.45 -4.22
CA SER A 52 -0.54 11.95 -5.58
C SER A 52 -1.70 12.83 -6.07
N VAL A 53 -2.94 12.55 -5.66
CA VAL A 53 -4.11 13.40 -5.96
C VAL A 53 -3.89 14.81 -5.42
N PHE A 54 -3.49 14.94 -4.14
CA PHE A 54 -3.22 16.24 -3.52
C PHE A 54 -1.95 16.92 -4.06
N GLU A 55 -0.86 16.17 -4.25
CA GLU A 55 0.42 16.72 -4.72
C GLU A 55 0.36 17.24 -6.16
N LEU A 56 -0.44 16.61 -7.00
CA LEU A 56 -0.59 16.98 -8.41
C LEU A 56 -1.78 17.92 -8.67
N GLY A 57 -2.56 18.27 -7.64
CA GLY A 57 -3.76 19.10 -7.79
C GLY A 57 -4.84 18.46 -8.67
N ILE A 58 -4.97 17.13 -8.61
CA ILE A 58 -5.98 16.38 -9.36
C ILE A 58 -7.27 16.41 -8.54
N GLU A 59 -8.37 16.87 -9.13
CA GLU A 59 -9.70 16.73 -8.53
C GLU A 59 -10.22 15.31 -8.78
N PRO A 60 -10.52 14.52 -7.73
CA PRO A 60 -11.02 13.17 -7.90
C PRO A 60 -12.47 13.20 -8.42
N ASP A 61 -12.71 12.56 -9.56
CA ASP A 61 -14.05 12.33 -10.10
C ASP A 61 -14.54 10.93 -9.69
N PHE A 62 -15.70 10.88 -9.02
CA PHE A 62 -16.30 9.63 -8.56
C PHE A 62 -17.40 9.24 -9.53
N TRP A 63 -17.09 8.28 -10.39
CA TRP A 63 -18.01 7.78 -11.39
C TRP A 63 -19.10 7.00 -10.66
N ALA A 64 -20.37 7.30 -10.95
CA ALA A 64 -21.49 6.54 -10.39
C ALA A 64 -21.31 5.04 -10.71
N GLU A 65 -21.60 4.18 -9.74
CA GLU A 65 -21.51 2.74 -9.92
C GLU A 65 -22.29 2.33 -11.18
N GLY A 66 -21.62 1.60 -12.07
CA GLY A 66 -22.29 1.00 -13.23
C GLY A 66 -23.38 0.08 -12.73
N ALA A 67 -24.63 0.40 -13.10
CA ALA A 67 -25.83 -0.37 -12.81
C ALA A 67 -25.73 -1.83 -13.29
#